data_AF-A0A202F8Z3-F1
#
_entry.id   AF-A0A202F8Z3-F1
#
_cell.length_a   1.000
_cell.length_b   1.000
_cell.length_c   1.000
_cell.angle_alpha   90.00
_cell.angle_beta   90.00
_cell.angle_gamma   90.00
#
_symmetry.space_group_name_H-M   'P 1'
#
loop_
_entity.id
_entity.type
_entity.pdbx_description
1 polymer ?
#
loop_
_entity_poly.entity_id
_entity_poly.type
_entity_poly.pdbx_seq_one_letter_code
_entity_poly.pdbx_strand_id
1 'polypeptide(L)'
;MMQFGKKVSLRPLLISLIIGFIPGNVAYVFSQNGWVGFFIGLCFFSIIFFAHYYPELPELFSYWQFDGETLRYNNMTSPKKRLGMMLFPSFTKMDTIKKNQIKSVKLMGNVQNQTELPSMVPFSNAYSIFYSRLSMMKNPVGIEITTTDNKKIHLNASRDYAYNKEKTVKEINSFMGDFSGLKSV
;
A
#
# COMPACT_ATOMS: atom_id res chain seq x y z
N MET A 1 9.69 18.65 3.22
CA MET A 1 8.43 17.92 2.96
C MET A 1 8.72 16.44 3.03
N MET A 2 8.07 15.75 3.96
CA MET A 2 8.24 14.33 4.26
C MET A 2 7.27 13.52 3.40
N GLN A 3 7.70 12.37 2.91
CA GLN A 3 6.90 11.53 2.03
C GLN A 3 7.18 10.05 2.28
N PHE A 4 6.12 9.26 2.33
CA PHE A 4 6.19 7.83 2.54
C PHE A 4 5.34 7.08 1.52
N GLY A 5 5.77 5.86 1.25
CA GLY A 5 5.12 4.88 0.42
C GLY A 5 5.07 5.26 -1.06
N LYS A 6 4.12 4.66 -1.77
CA LYS A 6 4.04 4.75 -3.23
C LYS A 6 2.64 5.12 -3.67
N LYS A 7 2.53 6.09 -4.59
CA LYS A 7 1.24 6.46 -5.19
C LYS A 7 0.66 5.29 -5.97
N VAL A 8 -0.67 5.11 -5.89
CA VAL A 8 -1.37 4.13 -6.71
C VAL A 8 -1.11 4.46 -8.18
N SER A 9 -0.81 3.43 -8.96
CA SER A 9 -0.49 3.55 -10.39
C SER A 9 -1.34 2.56 -11.17
N LEU A 10 -1.34 2.67 -12.50
CA LEU A 10 -2.11 1.75 -13.37
C LEU A 10 -1.55 0.31 -13.39
N ARG A 11 -0.44 0.05 -12.68
CA ARG A 11 0.26 -1.25 -12.68
C ARG A 11 -0.63 -2.44 -12.31
N PRO A 12 -1.46 -2.40 -11.24
CA PRO A 12 -2.34 -3.52 -10.90
C PRO A 12 -3.28 -3.88 -12.05
N LEU A 13 -3.84 -2.88 -12.72
CA LEU A 13 -4.75 -3.08 -13.86
C LEU A 13 -4.01 -3.69 -15.06
N LEU A 14 -2.88 -3.09 -15.46
CA LEU A 14 -2.11 -3.54 -16.63
C LEU A 14 -1.58 -4.96 -16.45
N ILE A 15 -1.03 -5.29 -15.28
CA ILE A 15 -0.49 -6.62 -15.01
C ILE A 15 -1.62 -7.65 -15.00
N SER A 16 -2.76 -7.33 -14.37
CA SER A 16 -3.92 -8.22 -14.37
C SER A 16 -4.45 -8.45 -15.78
N LEU A 17 -4.46 -7.42 -16.63
CA LEU A 17 -4.91 -7.52 -18.01
C LEU A 17 -3.99 -8.41 -18.85
N ILE A 18 -2.67 -8.24 -18.74
CA ILE A 18 -1.68 -9.08 -19.44
C ILE A 18 -1.81 -10.53 -19.00
N ILE A 19 -1.92 -10.79 -17.70
CA ILE A 19 -2.04 -12.15 -17.16
C ILE A 19 -3.38 -12.79 -17.53
N GLY A 20 -4.46 -12.02 -17.66
CA GLY A 20 -5.73 -12.52 -18.19
C GLY A 20 -5.68 -12.79 -19.69
N PHE A 21 -4.99 -11.93 -20.44
CA PHE A 21 -4.94 -12.01 -21.90
C PHE A 21 -4.25 -13.28 -22.40
N ILE A 22 -3.11 -13.68 -21.80
CA ILE A 22 -2.35 -14.87 -22.22
C ILE A 22 -3.20 -16.16 -22.18
N PRO A 23 -3.73 -16.61 -21.03
CA PRO A 23 -4.54 -17.83 -20.95
C PRO A 23 -5.84 -17.72 -21.74
N GLY A 24 -6.44 -16.53 -21.84
CA GLY A 24 -7.63 -16.32 -22.67
C GLY A 24 -7.38 -16.58 -24.16
N ASN A 25 -6.25 -16.10 -24.70
CA ASN A 25 -5.86 -16.37 -26.09
C ASN A 25 -5.52 -17.84 -26.31
N VAL A 26 -4.80 -18.46 -25.37
CA VAL A 26 -4.50 -19.90 -25.43
C VAL A 26 -5.80 -20.70 -25.51
N ALA A 27 -6.77 -20.41 -24.62
CA ALA A 27 -8.06 -21.05 -24.62
C ALA A 27 -8.87 -20.82 -25.92
N TYR A 28 -8.80 -19.62 -26.49
CA TYR A 28 -9.41 -19.33 -27.79
C TYR A 28 -8.82 -20.22 -28.90
N VAL A 29 -7.49 -20.33 -28.98
CA VAL A 29 -6.81 -21.15 -30.01
C VAL A 29 -7.20 -22.63 -29.92
N PHE A 30 -7.36 -23.17 -28.71
CA PHE A 30 -7.75 -24.58 -28.54
C PHE A 30 -9.23 -24.86 -28.74
N SER A 31 -10.10 -23.97 -28.24
CA SER A 31 -11.55 -24.17 -28.32
C SER A 31 -12.17 -23.67 -29.62
N GLN A 32 -11.45 -22.83 -30.38
CA GLN A 32 -11.95 -22.07 -31.54
C GLN A 32 -13.21 -21.23 -31.21
N ASN A 33 -13.45 -20.96 -29.93
CA ASN A 33 -14.62 -20.24 -29.44
C ASN A 33 -14.18 -18.99 -28.67
N GLY A 34 -14.48 -17.82 -29.23
CA GLY A 34 -14.15 -16.53 -28.63
C GLY A 34 -14.71 -16.33 -27.22
N TRP A 35 -15.90 -16.87 -26.95
CA TRP A 35 -16.52 -16.78 -25.62
C TRP A 35 -15.76 -17.57 -24.57
N VAL A 36 -15.32 -18.78 -24.90
CA VAL A 36 -14.53 -19.63 -23.99
C VAL A 36 -13.20 -18.94 -23.65
N GLY A 37 -12.51 -18.39 -24.65
CA GLY A 37 -11.30 -17.61 -24.43
C GLY A 37 -11.52 -16.37 -23.56
N PHE A 38 -12.60 -15.62 -23.82
CA PHE A 38 -12.97 -14.46 -23.02
C PHE A 38 -13.27 -14.82 -21.56
N PHE A 39 -14.07 -15.86 -21.31
CA PHE A 39 -14.39 -16.31 -19.95
C PHE A 39 -13.14 -16.74 -19.18
N ILE A 40 -12.28 -17.53 -19.82
CA ILE A 40 -11.02 -17.97 -19.18
C ILE A 40 -10.13 -16.77 -18.87
N GLY A 41 -9.94 -15.86 -19.84
CA GLY A 41 -9.14 -14.66 -19.62
C GLY A 41 -9.70 -13.76 -18.51
N LEU A 42 -11.03 -13.61 -18.44
CA LEU A 42 -11.71 -12.85 -17.40
C LEU A 42 -11.55 -13.49 -16.02
N CYS A 43 -11.57 -14.83 -15.91
CA CYS A 43 -11.30 -15.53 -14.67
C CYS A 43 -9.88 -15.24 -14.15
N PHE A 44 -8.86 -15.38 -15.00
CA PHE A 44 -7.47 -15.08 -14.63
C PHE A 44 -7.28 -13.61 -14.27
N PHE A 45 -7.85 -12.69 -15.06
CA PHE A 45 -7.87 -11.27 -14.73
C PHE A 45 -8.47 -11.03 -13.35
N SER A 46 -9.64 -11.61 -13.07
CA SER A 46 -10.37 -11.39 -11.82
C SER A 46 -9.60 -11.91 -10.61
N ILE A 47 -8.94 -13.08 -10.74
CA ILE A 47 -8.09 -13.63 -9.68
C ILE A 47 -6.95 -12.67 -9.36
N ILE A 48 -6.21 -12.20 -10.36
CA ILE A 48 -5.07 -11.31 -10.12
C ILE A 48 -5.55 -9.93 -9.63
N PHE A 49 -6.60 -9.39 -10.23
CA PHE A 49 -7.06 -8.04 -9.91
C PHE A 49 -7.73 -7.97 -8.53
N PHE A 50 -8.70 -8.85 -8.25
CA PHE A 50 -9.49 -8.83 -7.03
C PHE A 50 -8.92 -9.68 -5.90
N ALA A 51 -8.32 -10.84 -6.18
CA ALA A 51 -7.82 -11.71 -5.11
C ALA A 51 -6.39 -11.34 -4.68
N HIS A 52 -5.56 -10.82 -5.60
CA HIS A 52 -4.19 -10.42 -5.29
C HIS A 52 -4.05 -8.91 -5.02
N TYR A 53 -4.31 -8.06 -6.02
CA TYR A 53 -3.99 -6.64 -5.87
C TYR A 53 -4.96 -5.85 -4.98
N TYR A 54 -6.26 -6.14 -5.02
CA TYR A 54 -7.25 -5.41 -4.25
C TYR A 54 -7.07 -5.49 -2.71
N PRO A 55 -6.83 -6.66 -2.09
CA PRO A 55 -6.58 -6.71 -0.65
C PRO A 55 -5.25 -6.07 -0.27
N GLU A 56 -4.22 -6.22 -1.12
CA GLU A 56 -2.85 -5.74 -0.84
C GLU A 56 -2.62 -4.25 -1.13
N LEU A 57 -3.56 -3.59 -1.83
CA LEU A 57 -3.42 -2.19 -2.24
C LEU A 57 -3.06 -1.23 -1.08
N PRO A 58 -3.70 -1.32 0.11
CA PRO A 58 -3.40 -0.43 1.23
C PRO A 58 -1.97 -0.58 1.75
N GLU A 59 -1.35 -1.76 1.61
CA GLU A 59 0.02 -1.99 2.06
C GLU A 59 1.02 -1.56 0.99
N LEU A 60 0.76 -1.91 -0.27
CA LEU A 60 1.69 -1.65 -1.38
C LEU A 60 1.72 -0.19 -1.83
N PHE A 61 0.59 0.51 -1.72
CA PHE A 61 0.38 1.86 -2.27
C PHE A 61 -0.15 2.88 -1.23
N SER A 62 0.22 2.70 0.04
CA SER A 62 0.01 3.69 1.11
C SER A 62 0.93 4.90 0.92
N TYR A 63 0.54 5.82 0.04
CA TYR A 63 1.24 7.11 -0.07
C TYR A 63 0.66 8.12 0.93
N TRP A 64 1.55 8.79 1.65
CA TRP A 64 1.20 9.98 2.42
C TRP A 64 2.39 10.94 2.48
N GLN A 65 2.09 12.21 2.70
CA GLN A 65 3.07 13.28 2.76
C GLN A 65 2.67 14.34 3.79
N PHE A 66 3.67 14.97 4.39
CA PHE A 66 3.48 16.07 5.34
C PHE A 66 4.43 17.21 5.00
N ASP A 67 3.89 18.43 4.88
CA ASP A 67 4.65 19.64 4.55
C ASP A 67 4.93 20.56 5.75
N GLY A 68 4.44 20.21 6.94
CA GLY A 68 4.53 21.03 8.16
C GLY A 68 3.18 21.61 8.59
N GLU A 69 2.26 21.82 7.64
CA GLU A 69 0.93 22.37 7.90
C GLU A 69 -0.20 21.43 7.48
N THR A 70 0.00 20.69 6.40
CA THR A 70 -0.98 19.79 5.80
C THR A 70 -0.43 18.38 5.66
N LEU A 71 -1.26 17.43 6.07
CA LEU A 71 -1.09 16.00 5.85
C LEU A 71 -1.95 15.59 4.67
N ARG A 72 -1.36 14.97 3.66
CA ARG A 72 -2.08 14.43 2.51
C ARG A 72 -1.86 12.93 2.44
N TYR A 73 -2.92 12.14 2.30
CA TYR A 73 -2.83 10.68 2.32
C TYR A 73 -3.83 10.01 1.37
N ASN A 74 -3.48 8.82 0.90
CA ASN A 74 -4.39 7.99 0.12
C ASN A 74 -5.39 7.29 1.04
N ASN A 75 -6.65 7.74 1.01
CA ASN A 75 -7.70 7.10 1.78
C ASN A 75 -8.27 5.87 1.05
N MET A 76 -7.83 4.69 1.48
CA MET A 76 -8.28 3.38 0.95
C MET A 76 -9.23 2.62 1.89
N THR A 77 -9.81 3.32 2.87
CA THR A 77 -10.75 2.72 3.85
C THR A 77 -12.04 2.25 3.18
N SER A 78 -12.54 3.00 2.21
CA SER A 78 -13.74 2.64 1.46
C SER A 78 -13.41 1.71 0.29
N PRO A 79 -14.12 0.58 0.14
CA PRO A 79 -14.03 -0.30 -1.04
C PRO A 79 -14.16 0.44 -2.37
N LYS A 80 -15.08 1.42 -2.45
CA LYS A 80 -15.31 2.23 -3.66
C LYS A 80 -14.11 3.10 -3.99
N LYS A 81 -13.53 3.78 -2.98
CA LYS A 81 -12.31 4.59 -3.17
C LYS A 81 -11.15 3.70 -3.61
N ARG A 82 -10.99 2.53 -2.99
CA ARG A 82 -9.93 1.56 -3.32
C ARG A 82 -10.02 1.08 -4.77
N LEU A 83 -11.21 0.64 -5.18
CA LEU A 83 -11.43 0.17 -6.56
C LEU A 83 -11.24 1.32 -7.57
N GLY A 84 -11.76 2.51 -7.25
CA GLY A 84 -11.56 3.71 -8.06
C GLY A 84 -10.08 4.07 -8.24
N MET A 85 -9.26 3.94 -7.19
CA MET A 85 -7.81 4.15 -7.28
C MET A 85 -7.12 3.11 -8.18
N MET A 86 -7.59 1.86 -8.19
CA MET A 86 -7.02 0.81 -9.04
C MET A 86 -7.35 0.99 -10.52
N LEU A 87 -8.59 1.39 -10.84
CA LEU A 87 -9.06 1.56 -12.21
C LEU A 87 -8.64 2.91 -12.79
N PHE A 88 -8.68 3.97 -11.97
CA PHE A 88 -8.55 5.36 -12.40
C PHE A 88 -7.61 6.17 -11.47
N PRO A 89 -6.34 5.74 -11.30
CA PRO A 89 -5.41 6.35 -10.34
C PRO A 89 -5.23 7.87 -10.57
N SER A 90 -5.20 8.31 -11.83
CA SER A 90 -5.03 9.72 -12.20
C SER A 90 -6.17 10.63 -11.75
N PHE A 91 -7.37 10.08 -11.52
CA PHE A 91 -8.55 10.83 -11.10
C PHE A 91 -8.76 10.84 -9.59
N THR A 92 -8.01 10.02 -8.86
CA THR A 92 -8.14 9.93 -7.41
C THR A 92 -7.36 11.02 -6.70
N LYS A 93 -8.08 11.84 -5.93
CA LYS A 93 -7.50 12.89 -5.10
C LYS A 93 -7.13 12.32 -3.74
N MET A 94 -6.00 12.77 -3.20
CA MET A 94 -5.61 12.49 -1.82
C MET A 94 -6.50 13.26 -0.85
N ASP A 95 -6.88 12.62 0.25
CA ASP A 95 -7.54 13.31 1.36
C ASP A 95 -6.50 14.21 2.04
N THR A 96 -6.92 15.39 2.49
CA THR A 96 -6.03 16.40 3.09
C THR A 96 -6.56 16.81 4.46
N ILE A 97 -5.67 16.87 5.45
CA ILE A 97 -5.98 17.25 6.83
C ILE A 97 -4.99 18.31 7.26
N LYS A 98 -5.49 19.38 7.89
CA LYS A 98 -4.63 20.43 8.45
C LYS A 98 -4.10 20.01 9.82
N LYS A 99 -2.91 20.48 10.18
CA LYS A 99 -2.25 20.20 11.46
C LYS A 99 -3.16 20.49 12.66
N ASN A 100 -3.94 21.58 12.61
CA ASN A 100 -4.88 21.96 13.67
C ASN A 100 -6.08 21.02 13.85
N GLN A 101 -6.32 20.10 12.90
CA GLN A 101 -7.36 19.09 13.00
C GLN A 101 -6.84 17.77 13.59
N ILE A 102 -5.55 17.69 13.91
CA ILE A 102 -4.91 16.52 14.51
C ILE A 102 -4.93 16.69 16.03
N LYS A 103 -5.58 15.75 16.72
CA LYS A 103 -5.73 15.74 18.18
C LYS A 103 -4.59 14.97 18.86
N SER A 104 -4.23 13.81 18.31
CA SER A 104 -3.12 13.01 18.81
C SER A 104 -2.49 12.18 17.69
N VAL A 105 -1.24 11.79 17.92
CA VAL A 105 -0.45 10.96 17.02
C VAL A 105 0.16 9.83 17.85
N LYS A 106 0.05 8.60 17.36
CA LYS A 106 0.58 7.41 18.00
C LYS A 106 1.43 6.62 17.01
N LEU A 107 2.65 6.30 17.40
CA LEU A 107 3.51 5.39 16.66
C LEU A 107 2.96 3.96 16.77
N MET A 108 2.83 3.29 15.62
CA MET A 108 2.39 1.91 15.51
C MET A 108 3.55 1.04 15.02
N GLY A 109 3.73 -0.13 15.65
CA GLY A 109 4.81 -1.05 15.32
C GLY A 109 6.03 -0.96 16.23
N ASN A 110 6.98 -1.86 16.01
CA ASN A 110 8.27 -1.87 16.71
C ASN A 110 9.38 -1.40 15.77
N VAL A 111 9.81 -0.15 15.96
CA VAL A 111 10.91 0.46 15.18
C VAL A 111 12.30 0.15 15.76
N GLN A 112 12.39 -0.37 17.00
CA GLN A 112 13.67 -0.74 17.61
C GLN A 112 14.16 -2.09 17.11
N ASN A 113 13.31 -3.12 17.14
CA ASN A 113 13.70 -4.49 16.80
C ASN A 113 13.11 -4.91 15.45
N GLN A 114 13.94 -4.87 14.41
CA GLN A 114 13.58 -5.48 13.13
C GLN A 114 13.74 -6.98 13.25
N THR A 115 12.68 -7.74 12.95
CA THR A 115 12.82 -9.18 12.73
C THR A 115 13.46 -9.36 11.37
N GLU A 116 14.74 -9.76 11.36
CA GLU A 116 15.42 -10.13 10.13
C GLU A 116 14.72 -11.35 9.51
N LEU A 117 14.48 -11.28 8.21
CA LEU A 117 14.05 -12.45 7.47
C LEU A 117 15.26 -13.36 7.25
N PRO A 118 15.11 -14.69 7.37
CA PRO A 118 16.20 -15.63 7.14
C PRO A 118 16.81 -15.41 5.74
N SER A 119 18.12 -15.68 5.65
CA SER A 119 18.89 -15.55 4.42
C SER A 119 18.22 -16.29 3.26
N MET A 120 18.22 -15.67 2.08
CA MET A 120 17.54 -16.14 0.86
C MET A 120 18.09 -17.46 0.30
N VAL A 121 19.13 -18.04 0.89
CA VAL A 121 19.71 -19.31 0.43
C VAL A 121 19.29 -20.42 1.42
N PRO A 122 18.63 -21.51 0.98
CA PRO A 122 18.45 -22.00 -0.40
C PRO A 122 17.03 -21.78 -0.96
N PHE A 123 16.24 -20.84 -0.44
CA PHE A 123 14.85 -20.66 -0.85
C PHE A 123 14.77 -19.98 -2.23
N SER A 124 14.01 -20.58 -3.15
CA SER A 124 14.02 -20.30 -4.60
C SER A 124 13.84 -18.81 -4.97
N ASN A 125 14.17 -18.47 -6.23
CA ASN A 125 13.95 -17.15 -6.84
C ASN A 125 12.54 -16.57 -6.65
N ALA A 126 11.54 -17.38 -6.27
CA ALA A 126 10.22 -16.89 -5.89
C ALA A 126 10.26 -16.10 -4.56
N TYR A 127 11.06 -16.54 -3.58
CA TYR A 127 11.13 -15.91 -2.25
C TYR A 127 11.73 -14.50 -2.30
N SER A 128 12.66 -14.23 -3.22
CA SER A 128 13.25 -12.90 -3.41
C SER A 128 12.23 -11.87 -3.92
N ILE A 129 11.28 -12.30 -4.76
CA ILE A 129 10.19 -11.44 -5.28
C ILE A 129 9.23 -11.01 -4.15
N PHE A 130 9.04 -11.88 -3.15
CA PHE A 130 8.16 -11.61 -2.01
C PHE A 130 8.88 -11.03 -0.79
N TYR A 131 10.22 -10.98 -0.78
CA TYR A 131 11.00 -10.57 0.39
C TYR A 131 10.62 -9.20 0.94
N SER A 132 10.51 -8.18 0.08
CA SER A 132 10.08 -6.84 0.51
C SER A 132 8.69 -6.87 1.17
N ARG A 133 7.79 -7.73 0.67
CA ARG A 133 6.43 -7.88 1.23
C ARG A 133 6.46 -8.61 2.57
N LEU A 134 7.20 -9.71 2.66
CA LEU A 134 7.38 -10.44 3.91
C LEU A 134 8.03 -9.57 4.99
N SER A 135 8.94 -8.68 4.60
CA SER A 135 9.60 -7.75 5.52
C SER A 135 8.60 -6.72 6.06
N MET A 136 7.73 -6.19 5.20
CA MET A 136 6.64 -5.29 5.58
C MET A 136 5.62 -5.95 6.51
N MET A 137 5.26 -7.22 6.27
CA MET A 137 4.32 -7.97 7.11
C MET A 137 4.91 -8.31 8.48
N LYS A 138 6.20 -8.68 8.54
CA LYS A 138 6.88 -8.99 9.81
C LYS A 138 7.18 -7.75 10.64
N ASN A 139 7.35 -6.60 9.99
CA ASN A 139 7.68 -5.34 10.65
C ASN A 139 6.66 -4.26 10.26
N PRO A 140 5.40 -4.37 10.73
CA PRO A 140 4.40 -3.36 10.46
C PRO A 140 4.79 -2.09 11.21
N VAL A 141 5.15 -1.04 10.48
CA VAL A 141 5.50 0.27 11.04
C VAL A 141 4.60 1.33 10.43
N GLY A 142 4.02 2.17 11.26
CA GLY A 142 3.11 3.21 10.82
C GLY A 142 2.76 4.20 11.91
N ILE A 143 1.84 5.10 11.60
CA ILE A 143 1.40 6.15 12.50
C ILE A 143 -0.13 6.14 12.51
N GLU A 144 -0.72 6.08 13.70
CA GLU A 144 -2.15 6.32 13.90
C GLU A 144 -2.36 7.78 14.29
N ILE A 145 -3.23 8.46 13.54
CA ILE A 145 -3.65 9.84 13.80
C ILE A 145 -5.09 9.81 14.27
N THR A 146 -5.35 10.46 15.39
CA THR A 146 -6.72 10.78 15.82
C THR A 146 -6.99 12.24 15.53
N THR A 147 -8.03 12.53 14.77
CA THR A 147 -8.46 13.88 14.46
C THR A 147 -9.35 14.47 15.57
N THR A 148 -9.60 15.78 15.53
CA THR A 148 -10.47 16.47 16.50
C THR A 148 -11.91 15.97 16.50
N ASP A 149 -12.38 15.42 15.38
CA ASP A 149 -13.67 14.73 15.25
C ASP A 149 -13.60 13.23 15.60
N ASN A 150 -12.54 12.80 16.30
CA ASN A 150 -12.27 11.42 16.74
C ASN A 150 -12.19 10.38 15.62
N LYS A 151 -11.95 10.77 14.36
CA LYS A 151 -11.66 9.82 13.30
C LYS A 151 -10.22 9.32 13.46
N LYS A 152 -10.07 8.00 13.31
CA LYS A 152 -8.76 7.33 13.30
C LYS A 152 -8.28 7.13 11.88
N ILE A 153 -7.03 7.50 11.63
CA ILE A 153 -6.39 7.41 10.33
C ILE A 153 -5.06 6.69 10.52
N HIS A 154 -4.90 5.58 9.80
CA HIS A 154 -3.67 4.81 9.82
C HIS A 154 -2.82 5.17 8.60
N LEU A 155 -1.61 5.64 8.86
CA LEU A 155 -0.59 5.94 7.86
C LEU A 155 0.46 4.83 7.92
N ASN A 156 0.62 4.09 6.83
CA ASN A 156 1.57 2.99 6.77
C ASN A 156 2.93 3.50 6.26
N ALA A 157 4.01 3.11 6.94
CA ALA A 157 5.41 3.39 6.59
C ALA A 157 6.26 2.12 6.48
N SER A 158 5.64 0.93 6.57
CA SER A 158 6.33 -0.38 6.54
C SER A 158 7.15 -0.56 5.28
N ARG A 159 6.69 -0.02 4.14
CA ARG A 159 7.40 -0.09 2.86
C ARG A 159 8.76 0.60 2.97
N ASP A 160 8.77 1.88 3.34
CA ASP A 160 10.00 2.67 3.47
C ASP A 160 10.89 2.12 4.57
N TYR A 161 10.30 1.63 5.67
CA TYR A 161 11.04 0.96 6.73
C TYR A 161 11.76 -0.29 6.23
N ALA A 162 11.12 -1.10 5.39
CA ALA A 162 11.71 -2.31 4.82
C ALA A 162 12.84 -2.03 3.82
N TYR A 163 12.84 -0.87 3.15
CA TYR A 163 13.89 -0.50 2.19
C TYR A 163 15.00 0.38 2.79
N ASN A 164 14.66 1.29 3.72
CA ASN A 164 15.58 2.23 4.35
C ASN A 164 15.13 2.56 5.78
N LYS A 165 15.52 1.69 6.72
CA LYS A 165 15.17 1.79 8.15
C LYS A 165 15.60 3.12 8.77
N GLU A 166 16.88 3.47 8.69
CA GLU A 166 17.44 4.62 9.39
C GLU A 166 16.77 5.93 8.96
N LYS A 167 16.59 6.11 7.65
CA LYS A 167 15.90 7.28 7.10
C LYS A 167 14.45 7.30 7.56
N THR A 168 13.75 6.18 7.49
CA THR A 168 12.34 6.07 7.89
C THR A 168 12.15 6.39 9.37
N VAL A 169 12.98 5.85 10.25
CA VAL A 169 12.93 6.13 11.69
C VAL A 169 13.22 7.60 11.98
N LYS A 170 14.23 8.19 11.31
CA LYS A 170 14.55 9.62 11.46
C LYS A 170 13.38 10.51 11.04
N GLU A 171 12.76 10.21 9.90
CA GLU A 171 11.60 10.97 9.41
C GLU A 171 10.38 10.79 10.33
N ILE A 172 10.06 9.57 10.77
CA ILE A 172 8.99 9.32 11.75
C ILE A 172 9.24 10.10 13.05
N ASN A 173 10.45 10.07 13.60
CA ASN A 173 10.78 10.81 14.82
C ASN A 173 10.64 12.33 14.63
N SER A 174 11.06 12.86 13.48
CA SER A 174 10.84 14.26 13.14
C SER A 174 9.35 14.60 13.09
N PHE A 175 8.54 13.75 12.45
CA PHE A 175 7.09 13.93 12.40
C PHE A 175 6.50 13.92 13.81
N MET A 176 6.83 12.93 14.63
CA MET A 176 6.35 12.86 16.03
C MET A 176 6.77 14.10 16.83
N GLY A 177 7.98 14.62 16.61
CA GLY A 177 8.47 15.85 17.21
C GLY A 177 7.59 17.07 16.93
N ASP A 178 7.09 17.20 15.70
CA ASP A 178 6.17 18.28 15.29
C ASP A 178 4.82 18.25 16.02
N PHE A 179 4.49 17.13 16.65
CA PHE A 179 3.27 16.90 17.43
C PHE A 179 3.53 16.62 18.91
N SER A 180 4.77 16.76 19.40
CA SER A 180 5.16 16.47 20.79
C SER A 180 4.41 17.28 21.86
N GLY A 181 3.89 18.46 21.50
CA GLY A 181 3.03 19.28 22.35
C GLY A 181 1.57 18.81 22.44
N LEU A 182 1.16 17.83 21.64
CA LEU A 182 -0.17 17.22 21.71
C LEU A 182 -0.12 16.02 22.68
N LYS A 183 -1.11 15.92 23.56
CA LYS A 183 -1.18 14.82 24.54
C LYS A 183 -1.15 13.46 23.82
N SER A 184 -0.15 12.64 24.14
CA SER A 184 -0.20 11.21 23.89
C SER A 184 -1.26 10.61 24.82
N VAL A 185 -2.41 10.24 24.28
CA VAL A 185 -3.43 9.46 25.01
C VAL A 185 -3.30 8.00 24.60
#